data_AF-C6C8C7-F1
#
_entry.id   AF-C6C8C7-F1
#
_cell.length_a   1.000
_cell.length_b   1.000
_cell.length_c   1.000
_cell.angle_alpha   90.00
_cell.angle_beta   90.00
_cell.angle_gamma   90.00
#
_symmetry.space_group_name_H-M   'P 1'
#
loop_
_entity.id
_entity.type
_entity.pdbx_description
1 polymer ?
#
loop_
_entity_poly.entity_id
_entity_poly.type
_entity_poly.pdbx_seq_one_letter_code
_entity_poly.pdbx_strand_id
1 'polypeptide(L)'
;MIRLSDTMVKKVITFIFSSVMITGGCAAMIHLDVFLSMNEGQHEYALPSQGDASIDKGHYQISRTVKHIMAAVVHLQRGEREYAVPNVIQAAKALQDSRMALQAFQRDSHSDAVRDHVSEVGLAWQQLLDKGLEPMLQTAHAGLPETTTQHYQYHFTPLRQRFEHTLSRYQDALNQEKTQSTRLPYADSVWSLMLATLLAALLVLTLRHPALGDVSRRLWQGFRRYLRR
;
A
#
# COMPACT_ATOMS: atom_id res chain seq x y z
N MET A 1 -15.81 18.31 -60.44
CA MET A 1 -14.42 18.42 -59.93
C MET A 1 -14.29 19.79 -59.26
N ILE A 2 -14.51 19.88 -57.94
CA ILE A 2 -14.51 21.17 -57.22
C ILE A 2 -13.15 21.33 -56.54
N ARG A 3 -12.33 22.25 -57.04
CA ARG A 3 -11.07 22.67 -56.42
C ARG A 3 -11.41 23.50 -55.17
N LEU A 4 -11.22 22.92 -53.98
CA LEU A 4 -11.21 23.69 -52.73
C LEU A 4 -10.08 24.73 -52.83
N SER A 5 -10.39 26.01 -52.57
CA SER A 5 -9.35 27.03 -52.53
C SER A 5 -8.42 26.75 -51.34
N ASP A 6 -7.12 26.90 -51.58
CA ASP A 6 -6.05 26.63 -50.61
C ASP A 6 -6.26 27.40 -49.27
N THR A 7 -6.94 28.53 -49.32
CA THR A 7 -7.36 29.33 -48.15
C THR A 7 -8.45 28.68 -47.31
N MET A 8 -9.38 27.93 -47.91
CA MET A 8 -10.42 27.21 -47.16
C MET A 8 -9.84 25.99 -46.45
N VAL A 9 -8.92 25.26 -47.11
CA VAL A 9 -8.21 24.11 -46.51
C VAL A 9 -7.35 24.56 -45.33
N LYS A 10 -6.60 25.67 -45.47
CA LYS A 10 -5.79 26.24 -44.38
C LYS A 10 -6.64 26.62 -43.17
N LYS A 11 -7.77 27.33 -43.35
CA LYS A 11 -8.66 27.70 -42.24
C LYS A 11 -9.22 26.50 -41.48
N VAL A 12 -9.48 25.40 -42.17
CA VAL A 12 -10.03 24.16 -41.57
C VAL A 12 -8.97 23.38 -40.81
N ILE A 13 -7.76 23.27 -41.35
CA ILE A 13 -6.63 22.65 -40.67
C ILE A 13 -6.30 23.44 -39.40
N THR A 14 -6.29 24.78 -39.47
CA THR A 14 -6.05 25.62 -38.28
C THR A 14 -7.12 25.41 -37.21
N PHE A 15 -8.41 25.32 -37.58
CA PHE A 15 -9.48 25.08 -36.62
C PHE A 15 -9.38 23.72 -35.93
N ILE A 16 -9.09 22.65 -36.69
CA ILE A 16 -8.90 21.30 -36.13
C ILE A 16 -7.67 21.28 -35.21
N PHE A 17 -6.57 21.88 -35.64
CA PHE A 17 -5.34 21.94 -34.86
C PHE A 17 -5.52 22.73 -33.56
N SER A 18 -6.23 23.86 -33.60
CA SER A 18 -6.58 24.63 -32.41
C SER A 18 -7.50 23.86 -31.46
N SER A 19 -8.50 23.13 -31.98
CA SER A 19 -9.38 22.31 -31.14
C SER A 19 -8.62 21.17 -30.46
N VAL A 20 -7.72 20.49 -31.18
CA VAL A 20 -6.89 19.41 -30.63
C VAL A 20 -5.91 19.96 -29.58
N MET A 21 -5.32 21.13 -29.82
CA MET A 21 -4.43 21.78 -28.86
C MET A 21 -5.15 22.26 -27.59
N ILE A 22 -6.40 22.74 -27.69
CA ILE A 22 -7.18 23.17 -26.52
C ILE A 22 -7.62 21.95 -25.70
N THR A 23 -8.17 20.91 -26.35
CA THR A 23 -8.60 19.70 -25.65
C THR A 23 -7.39 18.93 -25.07
N GLY A 24 -6.29 18.85 -25.82
CA GLY A 24 -5.04 18.24 -25.35
C GLY A 24 -4.38 19.04 -24.24
N GLY A 25 -4.42 20.38 -24.31
CA GLY A 25 -3.90 21.28 -23.27
C GLY A 25 -4.69 21.18 -21.97
N CYS A 26 -6.02 21.10 -22.03
CA CYS A 26 -6.85 20.87 -20.84
C CYS A 26 -6.61 19.47 -20.23
N ALA A 27 -6.47 18.43 -21.05
CA ALA A 27 -6.11 17.10 -20.57
C ALA A 27 -4.71 17.07 -19.94
N ALA A 28 -3.74 17.76 -20.54
CA ALA A 28 -2.38 17.88 -20.00
C ALA A 28 -2.36 18.66 -18.68
N MET A 29 -3.17 19.71 -18.52
CA MET A 29 -3.31 20.43 -17.25
C MET A 29 -3.91 19.54 -16.16
N ILE A 30 -4.93 18.74 -16.47
CA ILE A 30 -5.52 17.78 -15.53
C ILE A 30 -4.50 16.68 -15.17
N HIS A 31 -3.75 16.17 -16.15
CA HIS A 31 -2.68 15.21 -15.89
C HIS A 31 -1.52 15.81 -15.10
N LEU A 32 -1.19 17.10 -15.30
CA LEU A 32 -0.16 17.80 -14.53
C LEU A 32 -0.64 18.04 -13.09
N ASP A 33 -1.89 18.40 -12.88
CA ASP A 33 -2.49 18.57 -11.55
C ASP A 33 -2.55 17.22 -10.80
N VAL A 34 -2.89 16.14 -11.50
CA VAL A 34 -2.82 14.78 -10.96
C VAL A 34 -1.37 14.37 -10.67
N PHE A 35 -0.42 14.66 -11.56
CA PHE A 35 1.00 14.35 -11.37
C PHE A 35 1.61 15.18 -10.23
N LEU A 36 1.24 16.45 -10.10
CA LEU A 36 1.63 17.34 -9.00
C LEU A 36 0.98 16.89 -7.68
N SER A 37 -0.29 16.46 -7.68
CA SER A 37 -0.96 15.87 -6.50
C SER A 37 -0.38 14.53 -6.08
N MET A 38 0.09 13.70 -7.03
CA MET A 38 0.82 12.46 -6.77
C MET A 38 2.21 12.76 -6.21
N ASN A 39 2.82 13.87 -6.61
CA ASN A 39 4.13 14.31 -6.12
C ASN A 39 4.03 15.01 -4.74
N GLU A 40 2.93 15.73 -4.46
CA GLU A 40 2.60 16.24 -3.13
C GLU A 40 2.22 15.11 -2.16
N GLY A 41 1.47 14.09 -2.62
CA GLY A 41 1.17 12.88 -1.85
C GLY A 41 2.37 11.98 -1.54
N GLN A 42 3.54 12.22 -2.16
CA GLN A 42 4.82 11.58 -1.81
C GLN A 42 5.67 12.41 -0.82
N HIS A 43 5.29 13.66 -0.54
CA HIS A 43 5.99 14.53 0.42
C HIS A 43 5.17 14.89 1.65
N GLU A 44 3.87 14.62 1.65
CA GLU A 44 3.11 14.55 2.88
C GLU A 44 3.51 13.25 3.60
N TYR A 45 4.54 13.34 4.43
CA TYR A 45 4.73 12.43 5.56
C TYR A 45 3.44 12.49 6.37
N ALA A 46 2.45 11.68 5.98
CA ALA A 46 1.32 11.36 6.81
C ALA A 46 1.94 10.95 8.14
N LEU A 47 1.73 11.79 9.16
CA LEU A 47 2.12 11.46 10.52
C LEU A 47 1.65 10.02 10.74
N PRO A 48 2.57 9.07 11.06
CA PRO A 48 2.19 7.68 11.24
C PRO A 48 0.98 7.67 12.18
N SER A 49 -0.05 6.93 11.81
CA SER A 49 -1.21 6.77 12.69
C SER A 49 -0.68 6.34 14.07
N GLN A 50 -1.29 6.75 15.18
CA GLN A 50 -0.77 6.39 16.52
C GLN A 50 -0.55 4.87 16.65
N GLY A 51 -1.36 4.06 15.96
CA GLY A 51 -1.18 2.60 15.82
C GLY A 51 0.13 2.17 15.15
N ASP A 52 0.59 2.87 14.11
CA ASP A 52 1.86 2.57 13.44
C ASP A 52 3.07 2.86 14.36
N ALA A 53 3.00 3.96 15.12
CA ALA A 53 4.05 4.29 16.09
C ALA A 53 4.12 3.27 17.25
N SER A 54 2.96 2.76 17.70
CA SER A 54 2.86 1.70 18.70
C SER A 54 3.47 0.39 18.21
N ILE A 55 3.21 0.00 16.95
CA ILE A 55 3.80 -1.18 16.31
C ILE A 55 5.32 -1.08 16.23
N ASP A 56 5.85 0.02 15.69
CA ASP A 56 7.30 0.18 15.50
C ASP A 56 8.06 0.15 16.82
N LYS A 57 7.52 0.86 17.83
CA LYS A 57 8.04 0.82 19.20
C LYS A 57 8.00 -0.61 19.74
N GLY A 58 6.89 -1.30 19.58
CA GLY A 58 6.70 -2.68 20.02
C GLY A 58 7.70 -3.66 19.44
N HIS A 59 7.89 -3.60 18.12
CA HIS A 59 8.80 -4.44 17.36
C HIS A 59 10.27 -4.18 17.73
N TYR A 60 10.63 -2.90 17.90
CA TYR A 60 11.95 -2.52 18.42
C TYR A 60 12.21 -3.13 19.80
N GLN A 61 11.24 -3.07 20.71
CA GLN A 61 11.38 -3.61 22.07
C GLN A 61 11.43 -5.15 22.11
N ILE A 62 10.71 -5.85 21.21
CA ILE A 62 10.88 -7.30 21.02
C ILE A 62 12.32 -7.63 20.67
N SER A 63 12.87 -6.97 19.65
CA SER A 63 14.25 -7.20 19.20
C SER A 63 15.27 -6.89 20.30
N ARG A 64 15.04 -5.82 21.06
CA ARG A 64 15.87 -5.44 22.20
C ARG A 64 15.82 -6.47 23.33
N THR A 65 14.63 -7.02 23.62
CA THR A 65 14.45 -8.10 24.60
C THR A 65 15.30 -9.31 24.22
N VAL A 66 15.17 -9.80 22.98
CA VAL A 66 15.95 -10.95 22.48
C VAL A 66 17.45 -10.69 22.57
N LYS A 67 17.91 -9.51 22.12
CA LYS A 67 19.33 -9.13 22.17
C LYS A 67 19.89 -9.25 23.58
N HIS A 68 19.18 -8.71 24.57
CA HIS A 68 19.62 -8.76 25.96
C HIS A 68 19.55 -10.17 26.55
N ILE A 69 18.51 -10.95 26.24
CA ILE A 69 18.45 -12.37 26.65
C ILE A 69 19.65 -13.14 26.09
N MET A 70 19.95 -12.99 24.80
CA MET A 70 21.07 -13.69 24.17
C MET A 70 22.43 -13.24 24.71
N ALA A 71 22.58 -11.95 25.01
CA ALA A 71 23.78 -11.45 25.70
C ALA A 71 23.93 -12.07 27.11
N ALA A 72 22.83 -12.19 27.86
CA ALA A 72 22.85 -12.89 29.16
C ALA A 72 23.25 -14.35 29.00
N VAL A 73 22.72 -15.07 28.00
CA VAL A 73 23.09 -16.45 27.69
C VAL A 73 24.58 -16.60 27.41
N VAL A 74 25.18 -15.70 26.63
CA VAL A 74 26.63 -15.71 26.34
C VAL A 74 27.45 -15.59 27.62
N HIS A 75 27.10 -14.68 28.53
CA HIS A 75 27.78 -14.55 29.81
C HIS A 75 27.57 -15.79 30.71
N LEU A 76 26.35 -16.32 30.77
CA LEU A 76 26.05 -17.54 31.54
C LEU A 76 26.86 -18.75 31.05
N GLN A 77 27.02 -18.92 29.73
CA GLN A 77 27.85 -19.97 29.14
C GLN A 77 29.33 -19.84 29.50
N ARG A 78 29.82 -18.63 29.76
CA ARG A 78 31.19 -18.35 30.21
C ARG A 78 31.36 -18.44 31.73
N GLY A 79 30.28 -18.69 32.48
CA GLY A 79 30.29 -18.65 33.95
C GLY A 79 30.26 -17.23 34.54
N GLU A 80 30.11 -16.21 33.70
CA GLU A 80 30.16 -14.78 34.01
C GLU A 80 28.80 -14.26 34.55
N ARG A 81 28.29 -14.85 35.63
CA ARG A 81 26.93 -14.57 36.15
C ARG A 81 26.67 -13.09 36.45
N GLU A 82 27.66 -12.40 36.99
CA GLU A 82 27.58 -10.97 37.32
C GLU A 82 27.32 -10.07 36.09
N TYR A 83 27.81 -10.47 34.91
CA TYR A 83 27.59 -9.76 33.65
C TYR A 83 26.28 -10.16 32.96
N ALA A 84 25.70 -11.31 33.33
CA ALA A 84 24.40 -11.75 32.84
C ALA A 84 23.24 -10.95 33.50
N VAL A 85 23.35 -10.62 34.78
CA VAL A 85 22.27 -9.96 35.55
C VAL A 85 21.80 -8.63 34.93
N PRO A 86 22.67 -7.68 34.57
CA PRO A 86 22.24 -6.43 33.94
C PRO A 86 21.50 -6.66 32.62
N ASN A 87 21.90 -7.67 31.85
CA ASN A 87 21.24 -8.02 30.60
C ASN A 87 19.84 -8.59 30.84
N VAL A 88 19.65 -9.45 31.84
CA VAL A 88 18.31 -9.94 32.22
C VAL A 88 17.40 -8.79 32.66
N ILE A 89 17.91 -7.82 33.43
CA ILE A 89 17.12 -6.64 33.85
C ILE A 89 16.70 -5.79 32.64
N GLN A 90 17.62 -5.53 31.70
CA GLN A 90 17.31 -4.77 30.48
C GLN A 90 16.32 -5.51 29.57
N ALA A 91 16.42 -6.84 29.49
CA ALA A 91 15.46 -7.67 28.78
C ALA A 91 14.06 -7.58 29.41
N ALA A 92 13.96 -7.66 30.73
CA ALA A 92 12.68 -7.53 31.45
C ALA A 92 12.02 -6.17 31.20
N LYS A 93 12.81 -5.09 31.22
CA LYS A 93 12.32 -3.75 30.91
C LYS A 93 11.80 -3.65 29.47
N ALA A 94 12.58 -4.12 28.49
CA ALA A 94 12.18 -4.09 27.09
C ALA A 94 10.91 -4.94 26.83
N LEU A 95 10.78 -6.09 27.50
CA LEU A 95 9.57 -6.92 27.43
C LEU A 95 8.36 -6.15 27.94
N GLN A 96 8.48 -5.47 29.08
CA GLN A 96 7.42 -4.64 29.63
C GLN A 96 7.07 -3.45 28.72
N ASP A 97 8.08 -2.80 28.12
CA ASP A 97 7.86 -1.72 27.16
C ASP A 97 7.10 -2.22 25.90
N SER A 98 7.37 -3.45 25.46
CA SER A 98 6.63 -4.08 24.37
C SER A 98 5.18 -4.40 24.77
N ARG A 99 4.93 -4.87 26.01
CA ARG A 99 3.57 -5.09 26.54
C ARG A 99 2.76 -3.80 26.58
N MET A 100 3.37 -2.70 27.00
CA MET A 100 2.71 -1.39 26.99
C MET A 100 2.42 -0.91 25.57
N ALA A 101 3.33 -1.15 24.62
CA ALA A 101 3.11 -0.82 23.21
C ALA A 101 1.97 -1.64 22.60
N LEU A 102 1.84 -2.93 22.94
CA LEU A 102 0.71 -3.76 22.54
C LEU A 102 -0.63 -3.21 23.09
N GLN A 103 -0.66 -2.82 24.36
CA GLN A 103 -1.86 -2.22 24.96
C GLN A 103 -2.25 -0.90 24.29
N ALA A 104 -1.26 -0.07 23.93
CA ALA A 104 -1.48 1.16 23.18
C ALA A 104 -2.06 0.83 21.79
N PHE A 105 -1.40 -0.07 21.05
CA PHE A 105 -1.86 -0.52 19.74
C PHE A 105 -3.32 -1.03 19.77
N GLN A 106 -3.71 -1.82 20.77
CA GLN A 106 -5.09 -2.32 20.89
C GLN A 106 -6.12 -1.25 21.26
N ARG A 107 -5.70 -0.14 21.87
CA ARG A 107 -6.57 0.98 22.26
C ARG A 107 -6.64 2.08 21.21
N ASP A 108 -5.63 2.13 20.32
CA ASP A 108 -5.57 3.11 19.25
C ASP A 108 -6.79 2.95 18.33
N SER A 109 -7.23 4.07 17.75
CA SER A 109 -8.35 4.08 16.82
C SER A 109 -7.90 3.53 15.47
N HIS A 110 -8.46 2.39 15.08
CA HIS A 110 -8.22 1.75 13.78
C HIS A 110 -9.46 1.89 12.89
N SER A 111 -9.26 1.98 11.58
CA SER A 111 -10.36 1.96 10.63
C SER A 111 -11.13 0.64 10.72
N ASP A 112 -12.43 0.66 10.40
CA ASP A 112 -13.25 -0.55 10.37
C ASP A 112 -12.71 -1.56 9.33
N ALA A 113 -12.08 -1.08 8.26
CA ALA A 113 -11.53 -1.90 7.18
C ALA A 113 -10.36 -2.80 7.63
N VAL A 114 -9.58 -2.39 8.65
CA VAL A 114 -8.41 -3.15 9.14
C VAL A 114 -8.62 -3.77 10.52
N ARG A 115 -9.81 -3.62 11.11
CA ARG A 115 -10.10 -4.06 12.49
C ARG A 115 -9.81 -5.54 12.73
N ASP A 116 -10.15 -6.39 11.78
CA ASP A 116 -9.88 -7.83 11.88
C ASP A 116 -8.36 -8.11 11.90
N HIS A 117 -7.59 -7.38 11.09
CA HIS A 117 -6.13 -7.48 11.07
C HIS A 117 -5.49 -6.97 12.36
N VAL A 118 -6.03 -5.91 12.98
CA VAL A 118 -5.58 -5.40 14.29
C VAL A 118 -5.72 -6.48 15.36
N SER A 119 -6.87 -7.17 15.39
CA SER A 119 -7.09 -8.27 16.34
C SER A 119 -6.12 -9.44 16.09
N GLU A 120 -5.88 -9.81 14.83
CA GLU A 120 -4.91 -10.85 14.47
C GLU A 120 -3.49 -10.51 14.93
N VAL A 121 -3.03 -9.27 14.64
CA VAL A 121 -1.71 -8.77 15.05
C VAL A 121 -1.61 -8.74 16.57
N GLY A 122 -2.62 -8.21 17.26
CA GLY A 122 -2.64 -8.12 18.72
C GLY A 122 -2.52 -9.50 19.37
N LEU A 123 -3.25 -10.50 18.86
CA LEU A 123 -3.18 -11.87 19.36
C LEU A 123 -1.81 -12.51 19.09
N ALA A 124 -1.26 -12.37 17.88
CA ALA A 124 0.03 -12.94 17.52
C ALA A 124 1.17 -12.30 18.34
N TRP A 125 1.11 -10.99 18.52
CA TRP A 125 2.05 -10.25 19.37
C TRP A 125 1.93 -10.72 20.82
N GLN A 126 0.73 -10.80 21.39
CA GLN A 126 0.54 -11.30 22.74
C GLN A 126 1.13 -12.70 22.93
N GLN A 127 0.87 -13.62 21.98
CA GLN A 127 1.45 -14.97 22.03
C GLN A 127 2.97 -14.95 21.96
N LEU A 128 3.56 -14.08 21.15
CA LEU A 128 5.01 -13.89 21.08
C LEU A 128 5.60 -13.43 22.42
N LEU A 129 4.93 -12.51 23.11
CA LEU A 129 5.38 -12.04 24.43
C LEU A 129 5.24 -13.14 25.49
N ASP A 130 4.05 -13.73 25.61
CA ASP A 130 3.70 -14.61 26.73
C ASP A 130 4.23 -16.04 26.58
N LYS A 131 4.34 -16.54 25.34
CA LYS A 131 4.81 -17.91 25.05
C LYS A 131 6.22 -17.95 24.46
N GLY A 132 6.68 -16.83 23.89
CA GLY A 132 8.02 -16.72 23.32
C GLY A 132 9.00 -16.10 24.31
N LEU A 133 8.86 -14.79 24.54
CA LEU A 133 9.86 -13.99 25.26
C LEU A 133 9.85 -14.20 26.77
N GLU A 134 8.68 -14.30 27.41
CA GLU A 134 8.61 -14.43 28.87
C GLU A 134 9.23 -15.74 29.37
N PRO A 135 8.94 -16.92 28.79
CA PRO A 135 9.63 -18.15 29.18
C PRO A 135 11.14 -18.09 28.92
N MET A 136 11.59 -17.48 27.80
CA MET A 136 13.02 -17.28 27.55
C MET A 136 13.69 -16.39 28.60
N LEU A 137 13.00 -15.33 29.02
CA LEU A 137 13.49 -14.45 30.07
C LEU A 137 13.60 -15.18 31.41
N GLN A 138 12.60 -16.02 31.73
CA GLN A 138 12.60 -16.84 32.95
C GLN A 138 13.75 -17.85 32.95
N THR A 139 14.00 -18.56 31.84
CA THR A 139 15.11 -19.52 31.75
C THR A 139 16.47 -18.83 31.80
N ALA A 140 16.60 -17.65 31.18
CA ALA A 140 17.82 -16.86 31.27
C ALA A 140 18.06 -16.35 32.70
N HIS A 141 17.00 -15.89 33.38
CA HIS A 141 17.07 -15.47 34.78
C HIS A 141 17.45 -16.63 35.72
N ALA A 142 16.94 -17.83 35.45
CA ALA A 142 17.27 -19.04 36.19
C ALA A 142 18.71 -19.56 35.93
N GLY A 143 19.46 -18.93 35.02
CA GLY A 143 20.81 -19.35 34.69
C GLY A 143 20.87 -20.64 33.87
N LEU A 144 19.84 -20.91 33.05
CA LEU A 144 19.70 -22.09 32.21
C LEU A 144 19.94 -21.73 30.72
N PRO A 145 21.20 -21.52 30.29
CA PRO A 145 21.49 -21.03 28.94
C PRO A 145 21.07 -22.01 27.84
N GLU A 146 21.27 -23.31 28.02
CA GLU A 146 20.89 -24.34 27.05
C GLU A 146 19.37 -24.39 26.82
N THR A 147 18.59 -24.40 27.89
CA THR A 147 17.12 -24.34 27.83
C THR A 147 16.65 -23.05 27.16
N THR A 148 17.31 -21.92 27.44
CA THR A 148 16.99 -20.63 26.80
C THR A 148 17.23 -20.68 25.29
N THR A 149 18.35 -21.25 24.86
CA THR A 149 18.67 -21.42 23.43
C THR A 149 17.69 -22.37 22.74
N GLN A 150 17.32 -23.47 23.39
CA GLN A 150 16.30 -24.40 22.86
C GLN A 150 14.95 -23.69 22.71
N HIS A 151 14.51 -22.94 23.72
CA HIS A 151 13.25 -22.19 23.64
C HIS A 151 13.27 -21.14 22.52
N TYR A 152 14.41 -20.48 22.32
CA TYR A 152 14.59 -19.54 21.22
C TYR A 152 14.36 -20.20 19.84
N GLN A 153 14.94 -21.38 19.63
CA GLN A 153 14.86 -22.10 18.36
C GLN A 153 13.47 -22.69 18.12
N TYR A 154 12.92 -23.39 19.10
CA TYR A 154 11.72 -24.22 18.89
C TYR A 154 10.41 -23.53 19.22
N HIS A 155 10.41 -22.48 20.04
CA HIS A 155 9.19 -21.80 20.47
C HIS A 155 9.14 -20.33 20.03
N PHE A 156 10.19 -19.55 20.30
CA PHE A 156 10.19 -18.12 19.94
C PHE A 156 10.23 -17.88 18.43
N THR A 157 11.12 -18.56 17.70
CA THR A 157 11.30 -18.37 16.25
C THR A 157 10.01 -18.55 15.45
N PRO A 158 9.22 -19.64 15.61
CA PRO A 158 7.95 -19.79 14.89
C PRO A 158 6.91 -18.75 15.32
N LEU A 159 6.87 -18.36 16.59
CA LEU A 159 5.96 -17.30 17.06
C LEU A 159 6.31 -15.93 16.44
N ARG A 160 7.61 -15.63 16.31
CA ARG A 160 8.10 -14.41 15.67
C ARG A 160 7.69 -14.36 14.19
N GLN A 161 7.89 -15.46 13.46
CA GLN A 161 7.48 -15.57 12.06
C GLN A 161 5.97 -15.36 11.90
N ARG A 162 5.16 -15.95 12.80
CA ARG A 162 3.71 -15.75 12.79
C ARG A 162 3.35 -14.28 13.02
N PHE A 163 3.97 -13.62 14.00
CA PHE A 163 3.77 -12.20 14.26
C PHE A 163 4.14 -11.34 13.04
N GLU A 164 5.32 -11.56 12.45
CA GLU A 164 5.79 -10.84 11.26
C GLU A 164 4.84 -11.04 10.07
N HIS A 165 4.34 -12.26 9.87
CA HIS A 165 3.36 -12.56 8.83
C HIS A 165 2.02 -11.84 9.07
N THR A 166 1.49 -11.83 10.30
CA THR A 166 0.26 -11.08 10.62
C THR A 166 0.47 -9.57 10.47
N LEU A 167 1.66 -9.06 10.82
CA LEU A 167 1.99 -7.65 10.70
C LEU A 167 2.06 -7.23 9.23
N SER A 168 2.68 -8.04 8.36
CA SER A 168 2.70 -7.78 6.91
C SER A 168 1.30 -7.68 6.33
N ARG A 169 0.38 -8.61 6.70
CA ARG A 169 -1.00 -8.58 6.22
C ARG A 169 -1.76 -7.32 6.68
N TYR A 170 -1.53 -6.89 7.92
CA TYR A 170 -2.08 -5.63 8.42
C TYR A 170 -1.56 -4.42 7.63
N GLN A 171 -0.25 -4.36 7.37
CA GLN A 171 0.36 -3.30 6.55
C GLN A 171 -0.17 -3.30 5.11
N ASP A 172 -0.35 -4.47 4.51
CA ASP A 172 -0.94 -4.61 3.18
C ASP A 172 -2.38 -4.10 3.16
N ALA A 173 -3.19 -4.42 4.18
CA ALA A 173 -4.56 -3.94 4.29
C ALA A 173 -4.65 -2.42 4.46
N LEU A 174 -3.77 -1.83 5.29
CA LEU A 174 -3.65 -0.37 5.41
C LEU A 174 -3.28 0.28 4.06
N ASN A 175 -2.36 -0.32 3.32
CA ASN A 175 -1.95 0.20 2.02
C ASN A 175 -3.07 0.09 0.97
N GLN A 176 -3.87 -0.98 1.02
CA GLN A 176 -5.05 -1.13 0.17
C GLN A 176 -6.13 -0.09 0.49
N GLU A 177 -6.40 0.18 1.77
CA GLU A 177 -7.34 1.22 2.20
C GLU A 177 -6.89 2.60 1.71
N LYS A 178 -5.60 2.93 1.88
CA LYS A 178 -5.00 4.16 1.34
C LYS A 178 -5.21 4.26 -0.17
N THR A 179 -4.86 3.20 -0.91
CA THR A 179 -4.97 3.15 -2.38
C THR A 179 -6.42 3.24 -2.87
N GLN A 180 -7.39 2.64 -2.16
CA GLN A 180 -8.81 2.77 -2.47
C GLN A 180 -9.34 4.17 -2.17
N SER A 181 -8.87 4.80 -1.09
CA SER A 181 -9.19 6.19 -0.76
C SER A 181 -8.53 7.19 -1.74
N THR A 182 -7.42 6.81 -2.37
CA THR A 182 -6.77 7.59 -3.45
C THR A 182 -7.29 7.26 -4.85
N ARG A 183 -8.20 6.28 -5.02
CA ARG A 183 -8.97 6.15 -6.27
C ARG A 183 -9.93 7.33 -6.33
N LEU A 184 -9.42 8.42 -6.89
CA LEU A 184 -10.20 9.58 -7.26
C LEU A 184 -11.51 9.13 -7.95
N PRO A 185 -12.67 9.71 -7.62
CA PRO A 185 -13.93 9.49 -8.35
C PRO A 185 -13.85 9.91 -9.83
N TYR A 186 -12.70 10.41 -10.27
CA TYR A 186 -12.44 10.84 -11.63
C TYR A 186 -12.10 9.71 -12.62
N ALA A 187 -11.81 8.47 -12.19
CA ALA A 187 -11.51 7.40 -13.15
C ALA A 187 -12.69 7.11 -14.11
N ASP A 188 -13.92 7.09 -13.59
CA ASP A 188 -15.13 6.93 -14.42
C ASP A 188 -15.48 8.21 -15.19
N SER A 189 -15.19 9.38 -14.61
CA SER A 189 -15.45 10.69 -15.25
C SER A 189 -14.49 10.96 -16.41
N VAL A 190 -13.21 10.58 -16.30
CA VAL A 190 -12.22 10.71 -17.37
C VAL A 190 -12.53 9.77 -18.52
N TRP A 191 -12.97 8.54 -18.23
CA TRP A 191 -13.41 7.60 -19.26
C TRP A 191 -14.59 8.15 -20.07
N SER A 192 -15.62 8.68 -19.39
CA SER A 192 -16.77 9.28 -20.06
C SER A 192 -16.40 10.53 -20.87
N LEU A 193 -15.47 11.36 -20.38
CA LEU A 193 -15.00 12.55 -21.10
C LEU A 193 -14.17 12.19 -22.35
N MET A 194 -13.31 11.17 -22.27
CA MET A 194 -12.55 10.67 -23.43
C MET A 194 -13.47 10.04 -24.47
N LEU A 195 -14.49 9.29 -24.04
CA LEU A 195 -15.49 8.71 -24.93
C LEU A 195 -16.30 9.82 -25.64
N ALA A 196 -16.70 10.86 -24.91
CA ALA A 196 -17.44 11.99 -25.46
C ALA A 196 -16.61 12.77 -26.51
N THR A 197 -15.31 12.99 -26.25
CA THR A 197 -14.43 13.65 -27.23
C THR A 197 -14.17 12.79 -28.46
N LEU A 198 -14.03 11.47 -28.30
CA LEU A 198 -13.89 10.54 -29.43
C LEU A 198 -15.15 10.56 -30.32
N LEU A 199 -16.34 10.52 -29.71
CA LEU A 199 -17.61 10.57 -30.43
C LEU A 199 -17.82 11.90 -31.15
N ALA A 200 -17.49 13.03 -30.51
CA ALA A 200 -17.56 14.35 -31.14
C ALA A 200 -16.61 14.45 -32.35
N ALA A 201 -15.38 13.95 -32.23
CA ALA A 201 -14.42 13.90 -33.33
C ALA A 201 -14.92 13.05 -34.51
N LEU A 202 -15.52 11.89 -34.22
CA LEU A 202 -16.12 11.01 -35.23
C LEU A 202 -17.32 11.67 -35.95
N LEU A 203 -18.15 12.39 -35.19
CA LEU A 203 -19.32 13.09 -35.71
C LEU A 203 -18.93 14.25 -36.64
N VAL A 204 -17.88 15.01 -36.26
CA VAL A 204 -17.32 16.06 -37.12
C VAL A 204 -16.70 15.47 -38.40
N LEU A 205 -16.00 14.34 -38.30
CA LEU A 205 -15.42 13.63 -39.45
C LEU A 205 -16.50 13.15 -40.45
N THR A 206 -17.60 12.61 -39.94
CA THR A 206 -18.71 12.10 -40.77
C THR A 206 -19.56 13.20 -41.40
N LEU A 207 -19.82 14.29 -40.68
CA LEU A 207 -20.57 15.44 -41.21
C LEU A 207 -19.78 16.25 -42.24
N ARG A 208 -18.45 16.29 -42.12
CA ARG A 208 -17.60 17.13 -42.97
C ARG A 208 -17.07 16.43 -44.23
N HIS A 209 -17.03 15.09 -44.26
CA HIS A 209 -16.65 14.31 -45.44
C HIS A 209 -17.80 13.42 -45.94
N PRO A 210 -18.63 13.89 -46.90
CA PRO A 210 -19.75 13.11 -47.42
C PRO A 210 -19.33 11.80 -48.12
N ALA A 211 -18.07 11.67 -48.56
CA ALA A 211 -17.52 10.45 -49.14
C ALA A 211 -17.35 9.29 -48.13
N LEU A 212 -17.22 9.58 -46.82
CA LEU A 212 -17.14 8.54 -45.77
C LEU A 212 -18.51 7.99 -45.37
N GLY A 213 -19.58 8.77 -45.60
CA GLY A 213 -20.97 8.33 -45.39
C GLY A 213 -21.41 7.22 -46.36
N ASP A 214 -20.76 7.09 -47.51
CA ASP A 214 -21.00 5.99 -48.45
C ASP A 214 -20.20 4.74 -48.09
N VAL A 215 -19.01 4.89 -47.51
CA VAL A 215 -18.20 3.77 -47.00
C VAL A 215 -18.85 3.15 -45.76
N SER A 216 -19.35 3.95 -44.82
CA SER A 216 -20.07 3.45 -43.64
C SER A 216 -21.38 2.74 -44.01
N ARG A 217 -22.13 3.26 -45.00
CA ARG A 217 -23.32 2.60 -45.54
C ARG A 217 -23.00 1.29 -46.24
N ARG A 218 -21.90 1.20 -46.99
CA ARG A 218 -21.44 -0.06 -47.63
C ARG A 218 -21.00 -1.10 -46.60
N LEU A 219 -20.29 -0.69 -45.55
CA LEU A 219 -19.90 -1.58 -44.45
C LEU A 219 -21.11 -2.09 -43.65
N TRP A 220 -22.08 -1.22 -43.37
CA TRP A 220 -23.32 -1.60 -42.69
C TRP A 220 -24.18 -2.57 -43.52
N GLN A 221 -24.20 -2.39 -44.85
CA GLN A 221 -24.86 -3.34 -45.76
C GLN A 221 -24.11 -4.68 -45.86
N GLY A 222 -22.77 -4.67 -45.80
CA GLY A 222 -21.97 -5.90 -45.73
C GLY A 222 -22.22 -6.69 -44.44
N PHE A 223 -22.25 -6.00 -43.30
CA PHE A 223 -22.55 -6.58 -42.00
C PHE A 223 -23.96 -7.18 -41.93
N ARG A 224 -24.97 -6.49 -42.49
CA ARG A 224 -26.35 -7.03 -42.60
C ARG A 224 -26.46 -8.29 -43.45
N ARG A 225 -25.61 -8.49 -44.45
CA ARG A 225 -25.59 -9.72 -45.27
C ARG A 225 -24.90 -10.87 -44.56
N TYR A 226 -23.89 -10.57 -43.75
CA TYR A 226 -23.21 -11.56 -42.91
C TYR A 226 -24.13 -12.13 -41.84
N LEU A 227 -24.98 -11.30 -41.22
CA LEU A 227 -25.97 -11.72 -40.21
C LEU A 227 -27.20 -12.47 -40.76
N ARG A 228 -27.36 -12.59 -42.08
CA ARG A 228 -28.47 -13.32 -42.73
C ARG A 228 -28.03 -14.66 -43.35
N ARG A 229 -26.78 -15.04 -43.16
CA ARG A 229 -26.29 -16.40 -43.40
C ARG A 229 -26.13 -17.09 -42.06
#